data_AF-A0A963Y2V1-F1
#
_entry.id   AF-A0A963Y2V1-F1
#
_cell.length_a   1.000
_cell.length_b   1.000
_cell.length_c   1.000
_cell.angle_alpha   90.00
_cell.angle_beta   90.00
_cell.angle_gamma   90.00
#
_symmetry.space_group_name_H-M   'P 1'
#
loop_
_entity.id
_entity.type
_entity.pdbx_description
1 polymer ?
#
loop_
_entity_poly.entity_id
_entity_poly.type
_entity_poly.pdbx_seq_one_letter_code
_entity_poly.pdbx_strand_id
1 'polypeptide(L)'
;RLPIRVELRALTEEDFVRILTETDNALTRQYSALMATETISVSFSDDGIAALARIAAEVNRSVENIGARRLYTVMERVFEELSFSAPDRSGEAVLVDAGFVEKNLGDLARSADLSRYVL
;
A
#
# COMPACT_ATOMS: atom_id res chain seq x y z
N ARG A 1 0.65 -39.08 -7.91
CA ARG A 1 0.60 -39.19 -6.43
C ARG A 1 1.23 -37.92 -5.87
N LEU A 2 0.61 -37.24 -4.89
CA LEU A 2 1.14 -36.03 -4.25
C LEU A 2 1.61 -36.38 -2.81
N PRO A 3 2.89 -36.73 -2.63
CA PRO A 3 3.40 -37.25 -1.35
C PRO A 3 3.64 -36.18 -0.29
N ILE A 4 3.84 -34.92 -0.70
CA ILE A 4 4.04 -33.78 0.19
C ILE A 4 2.75 -32.96 0.23
N ARG A 5 2.30 -32.63 1.43
CA ARG A 5 1.16 -31.74 1.67
C ARG A 5 1.60 -30.67 2.66
N VAL A 6 1.25 -29.43 2.35
CA VAL A 6 1.48 -28.27 3.20
C VAL A 6 0.25 -27.38 3.11
N GLU A 7 -0.09 -26.74 4.22
CA GLU A 7 -1.15 -25.76 4.30
C GLU A 7 -0.54 -24.43 4.71
N LEU A 8 -0.92 -23.36 4.01
CA LEU A 8 -0.47 -22.02 4.31
C LEU A 8 -1.52 -21.33 5.18
N ARG A 9 -1.06 -20.61 6.21
CA ARG A 9 -1.93 -19.76 7.02
C ARG A 9 -2.30 -18.50 6.23
N ALA A 10 -3.48 -17.95 6.52
CA ALA A 10 -3.86 -16.63 6.03
C ALA A 10 -2.91 -15.55 6.61
N LEU A 11 -2.73 -14.49 5.83
CA LEU A 11 -1.91 -13.34 6.22
C LEU A 11 -2.70 -12.42 7.16
N THR A 12 -2.03 -11.92 8.19
CA THR A 12 -2.55 -10.90 9.11
C THR A 12 -2.14 -9.49 8.67
N GLU A 13 -2.69 -8.48 9.34
CA GLU A 13 -2.26 -7.08 9.16
C GLU A 13 -0.76 -6.90 9.49
N GLU A 14 -0.27 -7.55 10.54
CA GLU A 14 1.16 -7.56 10.87
C GLU A 14 2.00 -8.19 9.76
N ASP A 15 1.52 -9.29 9.15
CA ASP A 15 2.21 -9.87 8.01
C ASP A 15 2.28 -8.88 6.82
N PHE A 16 1.26 -8.04 6.62
CA PHE A 16 1.29 -7.00 5.58
C PHE A 16 2.31 -5.90 5.88
N VAL A 17 2.45 -5.46 7.14
CA VAL A 17 3.52 -4.53 7.53
C VAL A 17 4.88 -5.11 7.17
N ARG A 18 5.11 -6.38 7.50
CA ARG A 18 6.37 -7.09 7.16
C ARG A 18 6.59 -7.20 5.66
N ILE A 19 5.53 -7.48 4.88
CA ILE A 19 5.62 -7.49 3.41
C ILE A 19 6.06 -6.11 2.88
N LEU A 20 5.55 -5.03 3.47
CA LEU A 20 5.87 -3.65 3.10
C LEU A 20 7.25 -3.18 3.57
N THR A 21 7.93 -3.88 4.49
CA THR A 21 9.21 -3.41 5.08
C THR A 21 10.37 -4.39 4.96
N GLU A 22 10.14 -5.68 5.14
CA GLU A 22 11.21 -6.69 5.25
C GLU A 22 11.58 -7.29 3.89
N THR A 23 10.70 -7.25 2.90
CA THR A 23 10.96 -7.89 1.60
C THR A 23 11.95 -7.07 0.77
N ASP A 24 12.97 -7.71 0.17
CA ASP A 24 14.05 -7.01 -0.55
C ASP A 24 13.53 -5.97 -1.57
N ASN A 25 12.46 -6.30 -2.27
CA ASN A 25 11.75 -5.41 -3.20
C ASN A 25 10.34 -5.08 -2.72
N ALA A 26 10.21 -4.67 -1.45
CA ALA A 26 8.93 -4.21 -0.91
C ALA A 26 8.34 -3.05 -1.74
N LEU A 27 7.00 -2.96 -1.77
CA LEU A 27 6.30 -1.90 -2.51
C LEU A 27 6.76 -0.51 -2.07
N THR A 28 7.01 -0.29 -0.78
CA THR A 28 7.55 0.98 -0.26
C THR A 28 8.87 1.36 -0.95
N ARG A 29 9.81 0.41 -1.04
CA ARG A 29 11.10 0.60 -1.73
C ARG A 29 10.91 0.87 -3.22
N GLN A 30 9.99 0.14 -3.87
CA GLN A 30 9.68 0.34 -5.29
C GLN A 30 9.14 1.76 -5.54
N TYR A 31 8.15 2.22 -4.78
CA TYR A 31 7.58 3.57 -4.95
C TYR A 31 8.59 4.67 -4.58
N SER A 32 9.41 4.48 -3.54
CA SER A 32 10.52 5.41 -3.26
C SER A 32 11.49 5.51 -4.44
N ALA A 33 11.84 4.39 -5.07
CA ALA A 33 12.74 4.36 -6.22
C ALA A 33 12.09 4.95 -7.48
N LEU A 34 10.80 4.67 -7.72
CA LEU A 34 10.04 5.24 -8.84
C LEU A 34 9.94 6.76 -8.71
N MET A 35 9.58 7.28 -7.54
CA MET A 35 9.49 8.73 -7.34
C MET A 35 10.86 9.41 -7.42
N ALA A 36 11.94 8.71 -7.08
CA ALA A 36 13.30 9.22 -7.26
C ALA A 36 13.67 9.46 -8.73
N THR A 37 13.01 8.82 -9.71
CA THR A 37 13.24 9.12 -11.13
C THR A 37 12.78 10.53 -11.50
N GLU A 38 11.78 11.05 -10.79
CA GLU A 38 11.27 12.42 -10.90
C GLU A 38 11.98 13.39 -9.93
N THR A 39 13.07 12.94 -9.28
CA THR A 39 13.82 13.70 -8.26
C THR A 39 12.98 14.02 -7.01
N ILE A 40 12.00 13.18 -6.68
CA ILE A 40 11.24 13.29 -5.43
C ILE A 40 11.75 12.25 -4.43
N SER A 41 12.11 12.70 -3.24
CA SER A 41 12.51 11.81 -2.15
C SER A 41 11.28 11.38 -1.36
N VAL A 42 10.94 10.09 -1.41
CA VAL A 42 9.81 9.53 -0.64
C VAL A 42 10.32 8.65 0.47
N SER A 43 9.83 8.91 1.69
CA SER A 43 10.07 8.10 2.88
C SER A 43 8.74 7.69 3.51
N PHE A 44 8.74 6.59 4.26
CA PHE A 44 7.56 6.07 4.94
C PHE A 44 7.83 6.05 6.43
N SER A 45 6.90 6.57 7.24
CA SER A 45 6.94 6.39 8.68
C SER A 45 6.24 5.08 9.07
N ASP A 46 6.56 4.56 10.26
CA ASP A 46 6.01 3.30 10.75
C ASP A 46 4.47 3.34 10.84
N ASP A 47 3.90 4.48 11.22
CA ASP A 47 2.45 4.69 11.27
C ASP A 47 1.80 4.79 9.88
N GLY A 48 2.51 5.33 8.88
CA GLY A 48 2.07 5.30 7.48
C GLY A 48 2.01 3.88 6.93
N ILE A 49 3.04 3.07 7.21
CA ILE A 49 3.08 1.65 6.81
C ILE A 49 1.96 0.87 7.51
N ALA A 50 1.76 1.09 8.81
CA ALA A 50 0.66 0.49 9.55
C ALA A 50 -0.71 0.89 8.98
N ALA A 51 -0.90 2.15 8.58
CA ALA A 51 -2.14 2.61 7.95
C ALA A 51 -2.41 1.90 6.61
N LEU A 52 -1.40 1.78 5.75
CA LEU A 52 -1.49 1.03 4.48
C LEU A 52 -1.90 -0.43 4.70
N ALA A 53 -1.24 -1.11 5.64
CA ALA A 53 -1.52 -2.50 5.99
C ALA A 53 -2.94 -2.67 6.54
N ARG A 54 -3.37 -1.78 7.44
CA ARG A 54 -4.71 -1.78 8.04
C ARG A 54 -5.80 -1.63 7.00
N ILE A 55 -5.67 -0.65 6.09
CA ILE A 55 -6.67 -0.42 5.03
C ILE A 55 -6.73 -1.63 4.09
N ALA A 56 -5.60 -2.20 3.69
CA ALA A 56 -5.60 -3.41 2.86
C ALA A 56 -6.29 -4.59 3.56
N ALA A 57 -6.06 -4.78 4.86
CA ALA A 57 -6.72 -5.81 5.65
C ALA A 57 -8.23 -5.54 5.79
N GLU A 58 -8.64 -4.28 5.95
CA GLU A 58 -10.05 -3.89 6.04
C GLU A 58 -10.80 -4.13 4.75
N VAL A 59 -10.26 -3.71 3.60
CA VAL A 59 -10.89 -3.95 2.28
C VAL A 59 -10.99 -5.44 1.98
N ASN A 60 -9.98 -6.23 2.35
CA ASN A 60 -10.05 -7.69 2.25
C ASN A 60 -11.17 -8.31 3.11
N ARG A 61 -11.53 -7.68 4.24
CA ARG A 61 -12.64 -8.12 5.10
C ARG A 61 -14.00 -7.65 4.58
N SER A 62 -14.10 -6.45 4.04
CA SER A 62 -15.38 -5.82 3.64
C SER A 62 -15.83 -6.19 2.22
N VAL A 63 -14.88 -6.51 1.32
CA VAL A 63 -15.18 -6.81 -0.09
C VAL A 63 -14.85 -8.27 -0.43
N GLU A 64 -13.63 -8.51 -0.90
CA GLU A 64 -13.13 -9.83 -1.30
C GLU A 64 -11.70 -9.97 -0.81
N ASN A 65 -11.39 -11.08 -0.16
CA ASN A 65 -10.05 -11.31 0.34
C ASN A 65 -9.14 -11.84 -0.80
N ILE A 66 -8.34 -10.95 -1.37
CA ILE A 66 -7.32 -11.29 -2.37
C ILE A 66 -5.90 -11.40 -1.77
N GLY A 67 -5.81 -11.43 -0.44
CA GLY A 67 -4.56 -11.50 0.30
C GLY A 67 -3.67 -10.26 0.10
N ALA A 68 -2.35 -10.49 0.04
CA ALA A 68 -1.34 -9.43 -0.09
C ALA A 68 -1.46 -8.63 -1.41
N ARG A 69 -2.16 -9.14 -2.43
CA ARG A 69 -2.38 -8.42 -3.70
C ARG A 69 -3.09 -7.09 -3.49
N ARG A 70 -3.90 -6.97 -2.43
CA ARG A 70 -4.58 -5.72 -2.05
C ARG A 70 -3.61 -4.56 -1.79
N LEU A 71 -2.38 -4.85 -1.38
CA LEU A 71 -1.38 -3.81 -1.13
C LEU A 71 -1.02 -3.03 -2.41
N TYR A 72 -1.13 -3.65 -3.59
CA TYR A 72 -0.86 -2.96 -4.87
C TYR A 72 -1.87 -1.86 -5.15
N THR A 73 -3.17 -2.17 -5.08
CA THR A 73 -4.23 -1.20 -5.38
C THR A 73 -4.29 -0.09 -4.33
N VAL A 74 -4.07 -0.43 -3.06
CA VAL A 74 -3.94 0.55 -1.96
C VAL A 74 -2.77 1.50 -2.21
N MET A 75 -1.58 0.98 -2.55
CA MET A 75 -0.40 1.81 -2.83
C MET A 75 -0.60 2.70 -4.04
N GLU A 76 -1.12 2.16 -5.15
CA GLU A 76 -1.38 2.91 -6.38
C GLU A 76 -2.30 4.10 -6.09
N ARG A 77 -3.39 3.86 -5.36
CA ARG A 77 -4.35 4.91 -5.03
C ARG A 77 -3.76 5.98 -4.10
N VAL A 78 -2.88 5.62 -3.17
CA VAL A 78 -2.19 6.59 -2.30
C VAL A 78 -1.25 7.48 -3.09
N PHE A 79 -0.61 6.93 -4.12
CA PHE A 79 0.40 7.62 -4.92
C PHE A 79 -0.15 8.27 -6.18
N GLU A 80 -1.43 8.12 -6.51
CA GLU A 80 -2.01 8.60 -7.77
C GLU A 80 -1.79 10.10 -8.00
N GLU A 81 -2.16 10.95 -7.03
CA GLU A 81 -1.98 12.41 -7.14
C GLU A 81 -0.50 12.81 -7.14
N LEU A 82 0.31 12.16 -6.29
CA LEU A 82 1.74 12.45 -6.22
C LEU A 82 2.44 12.08 -7.52
N SER A 83 2.12 10.92 -8.10
CA SER A 83 2.72 10.44 -9.36
C SER A 83 2.30 11.29 -10.55
N PHE A 84 1.03 11.75 -10.57
CA PHE A 84 0.55 12.66 -11.61
C PHE A 84 1.26 14.02 -11.57
N SER A 85 1.47 14.57 -10.37
CA SER A 85 2.12 15.87 -10.17
C SER A 85 3.65 15.80 -10.05
N ALA A 86 4.23 14.60 -10.08
CA ALA A 86 5.65 14.40 -9.82
C ALA A 86 6.60 15.21 -10.73
N PRO A 87 6.36 15.31 -12.05
CA PRO A 87 7.25 16.07 -12.94
C PRO A 87 7.38 17.56 -12.57
N ASP A 88 6.33 18.13 -11.97
CA ASP A 88 6.28 19.54 -11.57
C ASP A 88 6.83 19.78 -10.15
N ARG A 89 7.18 18.71 -9.43
CA ARG A 89 7.53 18.72 -7.99
C ARG A 89 8.97 18.25 -7.72
N SER A 90 9.82 18.34 -8.73
CA SER A 90 11.23 17.96 -8.66
C SER A 90 11.96 18.62 -7.50
N GLY A 91 12.67 17.82 -6.70
CA GLY A 91 13.44 18.28 -5.53
C GLY A 91 12.66 18.27 -4.20
N GLU A 92 11.38 17.90 -4.21
CA GLU A 92 10.60 17.77 -2.98
C GLU A 92 10.93 16.50 -2.18
N ALA A 93 10.70 16.58 -0.87
CA ALA A 93 10.73 15.44 0.04
C ALA A 93 9.33 15.19 0.60
N VAL A 94 8.82 13.97 0.44
CA VAL A 94 7.50 13.55 0.90
C VAL A 94 7.66 12.47 1.96
N LEU A 95 7.01 12.68 3.10
CA LEU A 95 6.84 11.66 4.13
C LEU A 95 5.44 11.08 4.02
N VAL A 96 5.35 9.77 3.80
CA VAL A 96 4.10 9.01 3.83
C VAL A 96 3.86 8.56 5.27
N ASP A 97 3.09 9.39 5.99
CA ASP A 97 2.60 9.11 7.33
C ASP A 97 1.12 8.68 7.34
N ALA A 98 0.56 8.39 8.51
CA ALA A 98 -0.83 7.99 8.62
C ALA A 98 -1.80 9.07 8.08
N GLY A 99 -1.46 10.36 8.24
CA GLY A 99 -2.25 11.47 7.74
C GLY A 99 -2.26 11.55 6.21
N PHE A 100 -1.11 11.32 5.58
CA PHE A 100 -0.98 11.22 4.13
C PHE A 100 -1.85 10.08 3.58
N VAL A 101 -1.78 8.90 4.21
CA VAL A 101 -2.58 7.74 3.81
C VAL A 101 -4.08 8.03 3.94
N GLU A 102 -4.52 8.57 5.09
CA GLU A 102 -5.93 8.88 5.34
C GLU A 102 -6.47 9.94 4.36
N LYS A 103 -5.67 10.96 4.04
CA LYS A 103 -6.05 12.00 3.07
C LYS A 103 -6.34 11.41 1.68
N ASN A 104 -5.54 10.43 1.25
CA ASN A 104 -5.63 9.87 -0.10
C ASN A 104 -6.60 8.68 -0.22
N LEU A 105 -6.90 7.98 0.89
CA LEU A 105 -7.73 6.76 0.89
C LEU A 105 -8.96 6.80 1.79
N GLY A 106 -9.01 7.69 2.79
CA GLY A 106 -9.96 7.62 3.90
C GLY A 106 -11.43 7.57 3.47
N ASP A 107 -11.81 8.36 2.46
CA ASP A 107 -13.19 8.39 1.97
C ASP A 107 -13.55 7.18 1.10
N LEU A 108 -12.57 6.58 0.41
CA LEU A 108 -12.78 5.43 -0.47
C LEU A 108 -12.89 4.13 0.32
N ALA A 109 -12.05 3.95 1.33
CA ALA A 109 -12.06 2.77 2.19
C ALA A 109 -13.37 2.65 2.99
N ARG A 110 -14.02 3.77 3.32
CA ARG A 110 -15.28 3.80 4.07
C ARG A 110 -16.51 3.43 3.22
N SER A 111 -16.42 3.47 1.89
CA SER A 111 -17.51 3.07 1.00
C SER A 111 -17.24 1.70 0.39
N ALA A 112 -18.00 0.70 0.81
CA ALA A 112 -17.87 -0.68 0.33
C ALA A 112 -18.12 -0.80 -1.19
N ASP A 113 -19.06 -0.02 -1.74
CA ASP A 113 -19.34 -0.03 -3.18
C ASP A 113 -18.18 0.57 -3.98
N LEU A 114 -17.63 1.71 -3.55
CA LEU A 114 -16.47 2.32 -4.22
C LEU A 114 -15.22 1.45 -4.10
N SER A 115 -14.98 0.88 -2.91
CA SER A 115 -13.88 -0.04 -2.67
C SER A 115 -13.92 -1.23 -3.62
N ARG A 116 -15.11 -1.75 -3.97
CA ARG A 116 -15.24 -2.89 -4.89
C ARG A 116 -14.77 -2.61 -6.32
N TYR A 117 -14.86 -1.36 -6.77
CA TYR A 117 -14.50 -0.98 -8.14
C TYR A 117 -13.11 -0.36 -8.26
N VAL A 118 -12.62 0.27 -7.18
CA VAL A 118 -11.39 1.08 -7.21
C VAL A 118 -10.26 0.47 -6.38
N LEU A 119 -10.56 -0.41 -5.41
CA LEU A 119 -9.59 -0.96 -4.46
C LEU A 119 -9.48 -2.48 -4.49
#